data_AF-A0A7C4Q047-F1
#
_entry.id   AF-A0A7C4Q047-F1
#
_cell.length_a   1.000
_cell.length_b   1.000
_cell.length_c   1.000
_cell.angle_alpha   90.00
_cell.angle_beta   90.00
_cell.angle_gamma   90.00
#
_symmetry.space_group_name_H-M   'P 1'
#
loop_
_entity.id
_entity.type
_entity.pdbx_description
1 polymer ?
#
loop_
_entity_poly.entity_id
_entity_poly.type
_entity_poly.pdbx_seq_one_letter_code
_entity_poly.pdbx_strand_id
1 'polypeptide(L)'
;MRDTQIEAIETYLFFKFAGDNKPLADLFAEGFFFPAPPPNLDKMLISQRARELLQQNPAAWSLFQFSRLPDEKGNPSLPQLEKTIAEEPDSIDYREVIRKIFYGVSYPDYLFSLPMGAGKTFLIAALIYLDLYFAQQDPRDPKFAHNFLVLIPSGLKSSIAPSLKTIEQFDPTWVLPEPAASNIRRLLQFEVLDAPKSEKKSNRVRN
;
A
#
# COMPACT_ATOMS: atom_id res chain seq x y z
N MET A 1 9.26 -18.36 9.63
CA MET A 1 8.07 -17.61 9.17
C MET A 1 7.35 -18.41 8.10
N ARG A 2 6.08 -18.11 7.80
CA ARG A 2 5.35 -18.73 6.69
C ARG A 2 5.66 -18.02 5.37
N ASP A 3 5.59 -18.74 4.25
CA ASP A 3 5.89 -18.20 2.92
C ASP A 3 5.06 -16.95 2.60
N THR A 4 3.75 -17.00 2.83
CA THR A 4 2.84 -15.83 2.68
C THR A 4 3.24 -14.60 3.50
N GLN A 5 3.92 -14.76 4.63
CA GLN A 5 4.43 -13.63 5.43
C GLN A 5 5.73 -13.10 4.83
N ILE A 6 6.59 -13.98 4.32
CA ILE A 6 7.84 -13.62 3.65
C ILE A 6 7.52 -12.81 2.40
N GLU A 7 6.64 -13.30 1.53
CA GLU A 7 6.20 -12.59 0.32
C GLU A 7 5.58 -11.21 0.64
N ALA A 8 4.80 -11.12 1.72
CA ALA A 8 4.25 -9.84 2.16
C ALA A 8 5.33 -8.88 2.65
N ILE A 9 6.34 -9.36 3.37
CA ILE A 9 7.49 -8.54 3.79
C ILE A 9 8.31 -8.09 2.58
N GLU A 10 8.60 -8.98 1.65
CA GLU A 10 9.34 -8.64 0.42
C GLU A 10 8.59 -7.57 -0.38
N THR A 11 7.29 -7.72 -0.55
CA THR A 11 6.44 -6.74 -1.22
C THR A 11 6.44 -5.40 -0.48
N TYR A 12 6.33 -5.43 0.85
CA TYR A 12 6.38 -4.23 1.68
C TYR A 12 7.72 -3.48 1.55
N LEU A 13 8.83 -4.20 1.67
CA LEU A 13 10.18 -3.63 1.52
C LEU A 13 10.42 -3.15 0.08
N PHE A 14 9.90 -3.84 -0.93
CA PHE A 14 9.94 -3.38 -2.31
C PHE A 14 9.27 -2.02 -2.47
N PHE A 15 8.07 -1.82 -1.91
CA PHE A 15 7.42 -0.51 -1.95
C PHE A 15 8.15 0.56 -1.14
N LYS A 16 8.72 0.21 0.02
CA LYS A 16 9.55 1.12 0.81
C LYS A 16 10.77 1.58 0.00
N PHE A 17 11.55 0.65 -0.56
CA PHE A 17 12.83 0.97 -1.19
C PHE A 17 12.70 1.39 -2.65
N ALA A 18 12.07 0.57 -3.49
CA ALA A 18 11.95 0.83 -4.92
C ALA A 18 10.83 1.83 -5.24
N GLY A 19 9.72 1.77 -4.49
CA GLY A 19 8.62 2.71 -4.60
C GLY A 19 8.78 4.00 -3.79
N ASP A 20 9.93 4.17 -3.13
CA ASP A 20 10.22 5.31 -2.25
C ASP A 20 9.13 5.60 -1.19
N ASN A 21 8.39 4.55 -0.78
CA ASN A 21 7.21 4.65 0.07
C ASN A 21 6.22 5.74 -0.41
N LYS A 22 6.00 5.86 -1.73
CA LYS A 22 5.01 6.80 -2.29
C LYS A 22 3.59 6.24 -2.24
N PRO A 23 2.56 7.10 -2.30
CA PRO A 23 1.19 6.68 -2.55
C PRO A 23 1.08 5.85 -3.83
N LEU A 24 0.21 4.84 -3.83
CA LEU A 24 0.01 3.97 -5.01
C LEU A 24 -0.45 4.75 -6.25
N ALA A 25 -1.26 5.80 -6.06
CA ALA A 25 -1.70 6.68 -7.14
C ALA A 25 -0.51 7.34 -7.85
N ASP A 26 0.48 7.78 -7.10
CA ASP A 26 1.66 8.44 -7.65
C ASP A 26 2.55 7.44 -8.38
N LEU A 27 2.83 6.28 -7.76
CA LEU A 27 3.58 5.19 -8.41
C LEU A 27 2.92 4.78 -9.73
N PHE A 28 1.60 4.63 -9.72
CA PHE A 28 0.85 4.25 -10.91
C PHE A 28 0.92 5.35 -11.99
N ALA A 29 0.71 6.61 -11.62
CA ALA A 29 0.80 7.75 -12.54
C ALA A 29 2.21 7.99 -13.08
N GLU A 30 3.25 7.56 -12.36
CA GLU A 30 4.66 7.63 -12.76
C GLU A 30 5.10 6.47 -13.68
N GLY A 31 4.24 5.46 -13.90
CA GLY A 31 4.59 4.30 -14.73
C GLY A 31 5.32 3.19 -14.00
N PHE A 32 5.31 3.19 -12.66
CA PHE A 32 6.12 2.27 -11.85
C PHE A 32 5.81 0.77 -12.09
N PHE A 33 4.55 0.44 -12.39
CA PHE A 33 4.08 -0.95 -12.49
C PHE A 33 4.18 -1.56 -13.89
N PHE A 34 4.38 -0.74 -14.92
CA PHE A 34 4.34 -1.17 -16.31
C PHE A 34 5.66 -0.87 -17.01
N PRO A 35 6.11 -1.72 -17.96
CA PRO A 35 7.26 -1.37 -18.77
C PRO A 35 6.98 -0.09 -19.56
N ALA A 36 8.03 0.66 -19.89
CA ALA A 36 7.92 1.83 -20.74
C ALA A 36 7.23 1.49 -22.08
N PRO A 37 6.48 2.44 -22.68
CA PRO A 37 5.83 2.22 -23.96
C PRO A 37 6.87 1.84 -25.03
N PRO A 38 6.58 0.83 -25.89
CA PRO A 38 7.50 0.47 -26.97
C PRO A 38 7.62 1.63 -27.96
N PRO A 39 8.78 1.77 -28.65
CA PRO A 39 9.03 2.88 -29.58
C PRO A 39 7.98 2.98 -30.70
N ASN A 40 7.47 1.83 -31.16
CA ASN A 40 6.50 1.74 -32.25
C ASN A 40 5.20 1.13 -31.72
N LEU A 41 4.23 2.00 -31.40
CA LEU A 41 2.84 1.62 -31.10
C LEU A 41 2.02 1.35 -32.38
N ASP A 42 2.66 1.31 -33.55
CA ASP A 42 2.02 1.25 -34.88
C ASP A 42 1.17 0.00 -35.10
N LYS A 43 1.49 -1.09 -34.40
CA LYS A 43 0.70 -2.34 -34.46
C LYS A 43 -0.63 -2.25 -33.71
N MET A 44 -0.89 -1.17 -32.97
CA MET A 44 -2.13 -0.96 -32.24
C MET A 44 -3.12 -0.13 -33.06
N LEU A 45 -4.40 -0.55 -33.03
CA LEU A 45 -5.54 0.15 -33.62
C LEU A 45 -5.93 1.35 -32.74
N ILE A 46 -5.08 2.37 -32.69
CA ILE A 46 -5.29 3.61 -31.92
C ILE A 46 -5.10 4.84 -32.82
N SER A 47 -5.70 5.96 -32.44
CA SER A 47 -5.51 7.22 -33.16
C SER A 47 -4.05 7.69 -33.09
N GLN A 48 -3.62 8.51 -34.05
CA GLN A 48 -2.27 9.07 -34.04
C GLN A 48 -2.03 9.92 -32.78
N ARG A 49 -3.05 10.68 -32.36
CA ARG A 49 -3.00 11.48 -31.14
C ARG A 49 -2.80 10.61 -29.90
N ALA A 50 -3.50 9.48 -29.81
CA ALA A 50 -3.32 8.53 -28.71
C ALA A 50 -1.90 7.95 -28.69
N ARG A 51 -1.29 7.65 -29.86
CA ARG A 51 0.11 7.17 -29.92
C ARG A 51 1.07 8.17 -29.30
N GLU A 52 0.99 9.42 -29.73
CA GLU A 52 1.86 10.50 -29.23
C GLU A 52 1.67 10.71 -27.73
N LEU A 53 0.42 10.74 -27.26
CA LEU A 53 0.11 10.94 -25.85
C LEU A 53 0.59 9.77 -24.98
N LEU A 54 0.37 8.52 -25.40
CA LEU A 54 0.82 7.34 -24.66
C LEU A 54 2.34 7.22 -24.58
N GLN A 55 3.08 7.74 -25.57
CA GLN A 55 4.55 7.77 -25.52
C GLN A 55 5.09 8.82 -24.54
N GLN A 56 4.38 9.92 -24.34
CA GLN A 56 4.86 11.08 -23.59
C GLN A 56 4.29 11.18 -22.17
N ASN A 57 3.17 10.51 -21.90
CA ASN A 57 2.45 10.60 -20.63
C ASN A 57 2.40 9.24 -19.91
N PRO A 58 3.26 9.01 -18.90
CA PRO A 58 3.30 7.76 -18.13
C PRO A 58 1.96 7.41 -17.48
N ALA A 59 1.21 8.40 -17.00
CA ALA A 59 -0.10 8.17 -16.37
C ALA A 59 -1.11 7.61 -17.39
N ALA A 60 -1.10 8.15 -18.61
CA ALA A 60 -1.94 7.66 -19.68
C ALA A 60 -1.53 6.25 -20.11
N TRP A 61 -0.23 5.99 -20.22
CA TRP A 61 0.28 4.66 -20.52
C TRP A 61 -0.11 3.62 -19.47
N SER A 62 0.07 3.93 -18.19
CA SER A 62 -0.31 3.04 -17.09
C SER A 62 -1.81 2.74 -17.12
N LEU A 63 -2.64 3.76 -17.33
CA LEU A 63 -4.10 3.57 -17.35
C LEU A 63 -4.53 2.74 -18.57
N PHE A 64 -3.88 2.94 -19.72
CA PHE A 64 -4.11 2.15 -20.93
C PHE A 64 -3.69 0.68 -20.73
N GLN A 65 -2.51 0.42 -20.16
CA GLN A 65 -2.07 -0.94 -19.84
C GLN A 65 -3.02 -1.61 -18.85
N PHE A 66 -3.42 -0.88 -17.80
CA PHE A 66 -4.35 -1.38 -16.80
C PHE A 66 -5.71 -1.75 -17.38
N SER A 67 -6.26 -0.94 -18.29
CA SER A 67 -7.53 -1.26 -18.97
C SER A 67 -7.50 -2.54 -19.81
N ARG A 68 -6.30 -2.99 -20.18
CA ARG A 68 -6.03 -4.16 -21.02
C ARG A 68 -5.61 -5.39 -20.25
N LEU A 69 -5.46 -5.29 -18.93
CA LEU A 69 -5.20 -6.46 -18.11
C LEU A 69 -6.35 -7.46 -18.31
N PRO A 70 -6.04 -8.75 -18.53
CA PRO A 70 -7.06 -9.75 -18.76
C PRO A 70 -7.88 -9.98 -17.49
N ASP A 71 -9.19 -10.08 -17.63
CA ASP A 71 -10.09 -10.64 -16.63
C ASP A 71 -9.94 -12.17 -16.54
N GLU A 72 -10.72 -12.80 -15.66
CA GLU A 72 -10.73 -14.27 -15.50
C GLU A 72 -11.06 -15.03 -16.78
N LYS A 73 -11.65 -14.36 -17.78
CA LYS A 73 -12.05 -14.92 -19.09
C LYS A 73 -11.09 -14.52 -20.21
N GLY A 74 -10.01 -13.80 -19.91
CA GLY A 74 -9.03 -13.33 -20.89
C GLY A 74 -9.43 -12.07 -21.67
N ASN A 75 -10.53 -11.39 -21.31
CA ASN A 75 -10.95 -10.15 -21.94
C ASN A 75 -10.32 -8.94 -21.25
N PRO A 76 -10.16 -7.78 -21.92
CA PRO A 76 -9.73 -6.55 -21.27
C PRO A 76 -10.61 -6.22 -20.06
N SER A 77 -9.99 -5.83 -18.94
CA SER A 77 -10.67 -5.50 -17.69
C SER A 77 -11.60 -4.29 -17.81
N LEU A 78 -11.23 -3.30 -18.63
CA LEU A 78 -11.95 -2.03 -18.78
C LEU A 78 -12.03 -1.61 -20.27
N PRO A 79 -12.81 -2.34 -21.10
CA PRO A 79 -12.82 -2.14 -22.55
C PRO A 79 -13.32 -0.76 -22.98
N GLN A 80 -14.23 -0.16 -22.20
CA GLN A 80 -14.71 1.20 -22.46
C GLN A 80 -13.61 2.25 -22.25
N LEU A 81 -12.77 2.07 -21.23
CA LEU A 81 -11.66 2.97 -20.95
C LEU A 81 -10.58 2.83 -22.02
N GLU A 82 -10.24 1.60 -22.41
CA GLU A 82 -9.30 1.34 -23.51
C GLU A 82 -9.75 2.06 -24.79
N LYS A 83 -11.04 1.91 -25.16
CA LYS A 83 -11.61 2.56 -26.34
C LYS A 83 -11.56 4.09 -26.25
N THR A 84 -11.93 4.64 -25.09
CA THR A 84 -11.91 6.10 -24.88
C THR A 84 -10.48 6.65 -25.00
N ILE A 85 -9.48 5.95 -24.46
CA ILE A 85 -8.07 6.34 -24.60
C ILE A 85 -7.61 6.22 -26.07
N ALA A 86 -8.07 5.22 -26.81
CA ALA A 86 -7.70 5.00 -28.21
C ALA A 86 -8.27 6.07 -29.15
N GLU A 87 -9.52 6.49 -28.92
CA GLU A 87 -10.29 7.35 -29.81
C GLU A 87 -10.24 8.83 -29.39
N GLU A 88 -10.39 9.12 -28.09
CA GLU A 88 -10.54 10.47 -27.54
C GLU A 88 -9.58 10.72 -26.34
N PRO A 89 -8.25 10.57 -26.51
CA PRO A 89 -7.27 10.60 -25.42
C PRO A 89 -7.22 11.94 -24.67
N ASP A 90 -7.46 13.05 -25.34
CA ASP A 90 -7.40 14.40 -24.73
C ASP A 90 -8.61 14.71 -23.84
N SER A 91 -9.66 13.87 -23.85
CA SER A 91 -10.85 14.04 -23.01
C SER A 91 -10.65 13.62 -21.54
N ILE A 92 -9.53 12.94 -21.24
CA ILE A 92 -9.31 12.28 -19.95
C ILE A 92 -8.25 13.04 -19.13
N ASP A 93 -8.60 13.42 -17.91
CA ASP A 93 -7.59 13.76 -16.89
C ASP A 93 -7.08 12.47 -16.24
N TYR A 94 -6.02 11.92 -16.83
CA TYR A 94 -5.46 10.64 -16.42
C TYR A 94 -5.04 10.61 -14.95
N ARG A 95 -4.42 11.69 -14.45
CA ARG A 95 -3.94 11.74 -13.06
C ARG A 95 -5.10 11.79 -12.09
N GLU A 96 -6.15 12.56 -12.40
CA GLU A 96 -7.32 12.62 -11.54
C GLU A 96 -8.12 11.32 -11.54
N VAL A 97 -8.22 10.63 -12.69
CA VAL A 97 -8.82 9.29 -12.76
C VAL A 97 -8.05 8.31 -11.88
N ILE A 98 -6.72 8.27 -12.00
CA ILE A 98 -5.87 7.40 -11.18
C ILE A 98 -6.04 7.72 -9.69
N ARG A 99 -6.01 9.01 -9.33
CA ARG A 99 -6.23 9.44 -7.95
C ARG A 99 -7.56 8.91 -7.40
N LYS A 100 -8.65 8.97 -8.18
CA LYS A 100 -9.97 8.45 -7.78
C LYS A 100 -9.99 6.93 -7.64
N ILE A 101 -9.29 6.19 -8.51
CA ILE A 101 -9.16 4.73 -8.39
C ILE A 101 -8.54 4.35 -7.03
N PHE A 102 -7.57 5.14 -6.56
CA PHE A 102 -6.91 4.97 -5.27
C PHE A 102 -7.52 5.86 -4.17
N TYR A 103 -8.83 6.11 -4.21
CA TYR A 103 -9.61 6.78 -3.15
C TYR A 103 -9.20 8.21 -2.80
N GLY A 104 -8.33 8.86 -3.58
CA GLY A 104 -7.88 10.22 -3.33
C GLY A 104 -6.96 10.38 -2.12
N VAL A 105 -6.40 9.30 -1.60
CA VAL A 105 -5.45 9.39 -0.47
C VAL A 105 -4.12 9.96 -0.96
N SER A 106 -3.50 10.81 -0.12
CA SER A 106 -2.21 11.44 -0.38
C SER A 106 -1.06 10.82 0.42
N TYR A 107 -1.30 9.63 1.00
CA TYR A 107 -0.34 8.92 1.83
C TYR A 107 -0.19 7.47 1.33
N PRO A 108 0.91 6.78 1.68
CA PRO A 108 1.11 5.38 1.33
C PRO A 108 0.05 4.51 1.99
N ASP A 109 -0.73 3.82 1.16
CA ASP A 109 -1.81 2.93 1.61
C ASP A 109 -1.68 1.59 0.88
N TYR A 110 -1.35 0.54 1.62
CA TYR A 110 -1.07 -0.79 1.08
C TYR A 110 -2.00 -1.83 1.72
N LEU A 111 -2.77 -2.52 0.88
CA LEU A 111 -3.70 -3.56 1.31
C LEU A 111 -3.10 -4.97 1.14
N PHE A 112 -2.77 -5.61 2.26
CA PHE A 112 -2.28 -7.00 2.27
C PHE A 112 -3.41 -8.01 2.45
N SER A 113 -3.92 -8.55 1.33
CA SER A 113 -5.01 -9.53 1.31
C SER A 113 -4.54 -10.97 1.57
N LEU A 114 -4.12 -11.25 2.81
CA LEU A 114 -3.69 -12.60 3.21
C LEU A 114 -4.86 -13.50 3.65
N PRO A 115 -4.78 -14.83 3.50
CA PRO A 115 -5.81 -15.73 3.97
C PRO A 115 -5.93 -15.75 5.51
N MET A 116 -7.06 -16.23 6.03
CA MET A 116 -7.23 -16.43 7.47
C MET A 116 -6.18 -17.44 7.98
N GLY A 117 -5.69 -17.18 9.20
CA GLY A 117 -4.67 -18.03 9.80
C GLY A 117 -3.25 -17.80 9.28
N ALA A 118 -3.00 -16.94 8.28
CA ALA A 118 -1.67 -16.66 7.72
C ALA A 118 -0.65 -16.03 8.70
N GLY A 119 -1.04 -15.75 9.96
CA GLY A 119 -0.16 -15.11 10.94
C GLY A 119 -0.06 -13.59 10.77
N LYS A 120 -1.15 -12.94 10.36
CA LYS A 120 -1.24 -11.47 10.14
C LYS A 120 -0.71 -10.65 11.32
N THR A 121 -1.00 -11.06 12.56
CA THR A 121 -0.49 -10.38 13.76
C THR A 121 1.04 -10.35 13.82
N PHE A 122 1.70 -11.47 13.58
CA PHE A 122 3.17 -11.52 13.57
C PHE A 122 3.76 -10.89 12.32
N LEU A 123 3.01 -10.82 11.22
CA LEU A 123 3.39 -9.99 10.09
C LEU A 123 3.40 -8.51 10.48
N ILE A 124 2.35 -8.00 11.15
CA ILE A 124 2.33 -6.61 11.65
C ILE A 124 3.54 -6.36 12.56
N ALA A 125 3.83 -7.28 13.48
CA ALA A 125 5.02 -7.19 14.34
C ALA A 125 6.31 -7.11 13.52
N ALA A 126 6.50 -8.00 12.54
CA ALA A 126 7.65 -8.00 11.66
C ALA A 126 7.83 -6.66 10.92
N LEU A 127 6.75 -6.09 10.38
CA LEU A 127 6.80 -4.78 9.70
C LEU A 127 7.20 -3.65 10.67
N ILE A 128 6.67 -3.65 11.89
CA ILE A 128 7.04 -2.68 12.95
C ILE A 128 8.55 -2.75 13.24
N TYR A 129 9.08 -3.96 13.46
CA TYR A 129 10.51 -4.13 13.76
C TYR A 129 11.40 -3.70 12.59
N LEU A 130 11.00 -4.00 11.34
CA LEU A 130 11.75 -3.60 10.15
C LEU A 130 11.79 -2.09 9.97
N ASP A 131 10.65 -1.39 10.09
CA ASP A 131 10.63 0.07 10.01
C ASP A 131 11.47 0.71 11.10
N LEU A 132 11.35 0.25 12.36
CA LEU A 132 12.15 0.78 13.47
C LEU A 132 13.65 0.55 13.26
N TYR A 133 14.02 -0.58 12.66
CA TYR A 133 15.42 -0.87 12.35
C TYR A 133 15.99 0.13 11.34
N PHE A 134 15.31 0.34 10.21
CA PHE A 134 15.79 1.28 9.20
C PHE A 134 15.70 2.74 9.69
N ALA A 135 14.66 3.09 10.44
CA ALA A 135 14.52 4.40 11.07
C ALA A 135 15.63 4.68 12.10
N GLN A 136 16.18 3.66 12.76
CA GLN A 136 17.33 3.82 13.66
C GLN A 136 18.64 4.07 12.88
N GLN A 137 18.76 3.54 11.66
CA GLN A 137 19.94 3.71 10.81
C GLN A 137 19.98 5.07 10.13
N ASP A 138 18.86 5.51 9.56
CA ASP A 138 18.69 6.87 9.05
C ASP A 138 17.41 7.51 9.60
N PRO A 139 17.49 8.22 10.75
CA PRO A 139 16.33 8.82 11.39
C PRO A 139 15.63 9.92 10.61
N ARG A 140 16.20 10.35 9.47
CA ARG A 140 15.62 11.38 8.62
C ARG A 140 14.99 10.82 7.36
N ASP A 141 15.11 9.52 7.12
CA ASP A 141 14.48 8.87 5.97
C ASP A 141 12.95 8.79 6.22
N PRO A 142 12.13 9.58 5.49
CA PRO A 142 10.69 9.62 5.71
C PRO A 142 9.98 8.32 5.28
N LYS A 143 10.69 7.39 4.64
CA LYS A 143 10.13 6.09 4.27
C LYS A 143 9.81 5.23 5.48
N PHE A 144 10.53 5.39 6.59
CA PHE A 144 10.41 4.47 7.74
C PHE A 144 9.74 5.15 8.93
N ALA A 145 8.75 4.46 9.49
CA ALA A 145 7.99 4.98 10.61
C ALA A 145 8.74 4.79 11.94
N HIS A 146 8.68 5.82 12.78
CA HIS A 146 9.24 5.79 14.14
C HIS A 146 8.24 5.34 15.20
N ASN A 147 6.94 5.39 14.89
CA ASN A 147 5.85 5.08 15.81
C ASN A 147 4.71 4.42 15.02
N PHE A 148 3.92 3.60 15.71
CA PHE A 148 2.85 2.82 15.09
C PHE A 148 1.55 2.96 15.88
N LEU A 149 0.47 3.14 15.15
CA LEU A 149 -0.89 3.06 15.67
C LEU A 149 -1.60 1.88 15.02
N VAL A 150 -1.92 0.86 15.80
CA VAL A 150 -2.67 -0.31 15.32
C VAL A 150 -4.14 -0.13 15.67
N LEU A 151 -4.98 0.10 14.66
CA LEU A 151 -6.42 0.28 14.82
C LEU A 151 -7.16 -1.05 14.64
N ILE A 152 -8.16 -1.29 15.48
CA ILE A 152 -9.06 -2.44 15.38
C ILE A 152 -10.52 -2.00 15.30
N PRO A 153 -11.35 -2.69 14.51
CA PRO A 153 -12.79 -2.47 14.52
C PRO A 153 -13.37 -2.73 15.91
N SER A 154 -14.17 -1.79 16.42
CA SER A 154 -14.76 -1.87 17.77
C SER A 154 -15.60 -3.13 17.98
N GLY A 155 -16.32 -3.59 16.95
CA GLY A 155 -17.12 -4.82 16.96
C GLY A 155 -16.30 -6.11 17.01
N LEU A 156 -15.00 -6.06 16.71
CA LEU A 156 -14.09 -7.20 16.73
C LEU A 156 -13.06 -7.11 17.87
N LYS A 157 -13.27 -6.20 18.83
CA LYS A 157 -12.34 -5.98 19.94
C LYS A 157 -12.13 -7.26 20.76
N SER A 158 -13.19 -7.99 21.10
CA SER A 158 -13.08 -9.21 21.91
C SER A 158 -12.35 -10.35 21.20
N SER A 159 -12.44 -10.44 19.87
CA SER A 159 -11.82 -11.51 19.09
C SER A 159 -10.40 -11.18 18.64
N ILE A 160 -10.08 -9.91 18.35
CA ILE A 160 -8.79 -9.51 17.77
C ILE A 160 -7.83 -8.95 18.82
N ALA A 161 -8.31 -8.22 19.84
CA ALA A 161 -7.42 -7.58 20.81
C ALA A 161 -6.50 -8.58 21.56
N PRO A 162 -6.96 -9.77 21.98
CA PRO A 162 -6.08 -10.76 22.59
C PRO A 162 -4.97 -11.21 21.64
N SER A 163 -5.28 -11.39 20.35
CA SER A 163 -4.28 -11.73 19.35
C SER A 163 -3.29 -10.58 19.15
N LEU A 164 -3.71 -9.32 19.08
CA LEU A 164 -2.76 -8.20 18.91
C LEU A 164 -1.80 -8.02 20.08
N LYS A 165 -2.20 -8.37 21.30
CA LYS A 165 -1.28 -8.38 22.45
C LYS A 165 -0.10 -9.35 22.25
N THR A 166 -0.21 -10.33 21.36
CA THR A 166 0.91 -11.23 21.05
C THR A 166 2.00 -10.57 20.22
N ILE A 167 1.80 -9.36 19.67
CA ILE A 167 2.88 -8.57 19.04
C ILE A 167 4.04 -8.38 20.01
N GLU A 168 3.77 -8.17 21.31
CA GLU A 168 4.80 -8.04 22.36
C GLU A 168 5.67 -9.29 22.52
N GLN A 169 5.15 -10.44 22.11
CA GLN A 169 5.79 -11.75 22.21
C GLN A 169 6.55 -12.13 20.94
N PHE A 170 6.49 -11.30 19.89
CA PHE A 170 7.19 -11.54 18.64
C PHE A 170 8.70 -11.62 18.89
N ASP A 171 9.34 -12.62 18.26
CA ASP A 171 10.78 -12.78 18.28
C ASP A 171 11.40 -11.99 17.12
N PRO A 172 12.07 -10.85 17.38
CA PRO A 172 12.62 -10.00 16.33
C PRO A 172 13.72 -10.67 15.52
N THR A 173 14.32 -11.77 16.01
CA THR A 173 15.34 -12.52 15.26
C THR A 173 14.81 -13.16 13.99
N TRP A 174 13.49 -13.22 13.83
CA TRP A 174 12.85 -13.71 12.60
C TRP A 174 13.09 -12.81 11.39
N VAL A 175 13.33 -11.51 11.62
CA VAL A 175 13.50 -10.51 10.55
C VAL A 175 14.75 -9.66 10.69
N LEU A 176 15.42 -9.70 11.85
CA LEU A 176 16.62 -8.90 12.12
C LEU A 176 17.74 -9.77 12.72
N PRO A 177 19.00 -9.52 12.39
CA PRO A 177 20.12 -10.18 13.05
C PRO A 177 20.36 -9.59 14.46
N GLU A 178 21.00 -10.36 15.33
CA GLU A 178 21.58 -9.80 16.55
C GLU A 178 22.85 -8.98 16.25
N PRO A 179 23.14 -7.90 17.00
CA PRO A 179 22.43 -7.40 18.18
C PRO A 179 21.23 -6.48 17.89
N ALA A 180 20.90 -6.23 16.61
CA ALA A 180 19.88 -5.25 16.23
C ALA A 180 18.49 -5.66 16.74
N ALA A 181 18.15 -6.94 16.62
CA ALA A 181 16.91 -7.52 17.12
C ALA A 181 16.69 -7.23 18.62
N SER A 182 17.68 -7.56 19.47
CA SER A 182 17.61 -7.28 20.90
C SER A 182 17.60 -5.79 21.23
N ASN A 183 18.32 -4.96 20.47
CA ASN A 183 18.39 -3.52 20.73
C ASN A 183 17.03 -2.84 20.49
N ILE A 184 16.38 -3.11 19.35
CA ILE A 184 15.08 -2.50 19.03
C ILE A 184 14.01 -2.96 20.02
N ARG A 185 14.02 -4.25 20.38
CA ARG A 185 13.06 -4.81 21.35
C ARG A 185 13.10 -4.08 22.69
N ARG A 186 14.27 -3.61 23.13
CA ARG A 186 14.40 -2.84 24.40
C ARG A 186 13.80 -1.44 24.32
N LEU A 187 13.72 -0.86 23.12
CA LEU A 187 13.19 0.49 22.90
C LEU A 187 11.66 0.48 22.72
N LEU A 188 11.09 -0.65 22.30
CA LEU A 188 9.69 -0.78 21.97
C LEU A 188 8.81 -0.70 23.23
N GLN A 189 7.85 0.22 23.23
CA GLN A 189 6.85 0.36 24.28
C GLN A 189 5.46 0.14 23.69
N PHE A 190 4.62 -0.58 24.42
CA PHE A 190 3.26 -0.90 24.01
C PHE A 190 2.26 -0.22 24.93
N GLU A 191 1.36 0.56 24.34
CA GLU A 191 0.26 1.21 25.05
C GLU A 191 -1.06 0.83 24.38
N VAL A 192 -2.00 0.33 25.19
CA VAL A 192 -3.35 0.00 24.72
C VAL A 192 -4.27 1.17 25.02
N LEU A 193 -4.66 1.90 23.99
CA LEU A 193 -5.58 3.03 24.09
C LEU A 193 -7.03 2.52 24.11
N ASP A 194 -7.61 2.42 25.29
CA ASP A 194 -9.03 2.11 25.47
C ASP A 194 -9.82 3.38 25.79
N ALA A 195 -10.74 3.76 24.91
CA ALA A 195 -11.71 4.81 25.21
C ALA A 195 -12.51 4.39 26.46
N PRO A 196 -12.46 5.15 27.58
CA PRO A 196 -13.25 4.84 28.75
C PRO A 196 -14.74 4.91 28.37
N LYS A 197 -15.54 3.98 28.88
CA LYS A 197 -17.01 3.91 28.66
C LYS A 197 -17.79 5.18 29.13
N SER A 198 -17.11 6.21 29.63
CA SER A 198 -17.70 7.36 30.32
C SER A 198 -18.16 8.51 29.40
N GLU A 199 -17.92 8.47 28.09
CA GLU A 199 -18.43 9.53 27.18
C GLU A 199 -19.86 9.28 26.65
N LYS A 200 -20.53 8.20 27.08
CA LYS A 200 -21.98 8.03 26.80
C LYS A 200 -22.91 8.79 27.76
N LYS A 201 -22.38 9.66 28.62
CA LYS A 201 -23.15 10.51 29.54
C LYS A 201 -22.79 12.01 29.52
N SER A 202 -22.19 12.53 28.45
CA SER A 202 -22.11 13.99 28.28
C SER A 202 -23.24 14.52 27.40
N ASN A 203 -24.48 14.30 27.83
CA ASN A 203 -25.58 15.21 27.51
C ASN A 203 -25.54 16.34 28.54
N ARG A 204 -24.65 17.32 28.33
CA ARG A 204 -24.79 18.65 28.91
C ARG A 204 -24.41 19.70 27.89
N VAL A 205 -25.43 20.11 27.14
CA VAL A 205 -25.58 21.51 26.74
C VAL A 205 -25.44 22.37 27.99
N ARG A 206 -24.50 23.32 27.99
CA ARG A 206 -24.59 24.56 28.75
C ARG A 206 -23.93 25.68 27.94
N ASN A 207 -24.82 26.44 27.31
CA ASN A 207 -24.79 27.85 26.91
C ASN A 207 -23.56 28.36 26.15
#